data_AF-I0LDV6-F1
#
_entry.id   AF-I0LDV6-F1
#
_cell.length_a   1.000
_cell.length_b   1.000
_cell.length_c   1.000
_cell.angle_alpha   90.00
_cell.angle_beta   90.00
_cell.angle_gamma   90.00
#
_symmetry.space_group_name_H-M   'P 1'
#
loop_
_entity.id
_entity.type
_entity.pdbx_description
1 polymer ?
#
loop_
_entity_poly.entity_id
_entity_poly.type
_entity_poly.pdbx_seq_one_letter_code
_entity_poly.pdbx_strand_id
1 'polypeptide(L)'
;MTGTWRHLPATARAIAVTATAAVTAAQARDGQAYDEAVVGLAVDERCGLVLGGVVRLLLEESHPDGLTGDDIRQVLTRCVQGATRWRSDVDPHVVLVLLAGALGVYDPEGDESPPDASALARHAPLLVADLLATTNVPFDDYLAAAFTEIERTERQD
;
A
#
# COMPACT_ATOMS: atom_id res chain seq x y z
N MET A 1 13.72 1.96 18.55
CA MET A 1 14.03 2.15 17.11
C MET A 1 13.53 3.51 16.68
N THR A 2 14.43 4.39 16.24
CA THR A 2 14.11 5.70 15.67
C THR A 2 13.69 5.50 14.23
N GLY A 3 12.38 5.54 13.93
CA GLY A 3 11.86 5.33 12.58
C GLY A 3 12.54 6.28 11.60
N THR A 4 13.13 5.73 10.54
CA THR A 4 13.98 6.43 9.57
C THR A 4 13.29 7.66 8.98
N TRP A 5 11.94 7.67 8.92
CA TRP A 5 11.11 8.77 8.41
C TRP A 5 10.78 9.89 9.42
N ARG A 6 11.19 9.81 10.70
CA ARG A 6 10.81 10.82 11.72
C ARG A 6 11.40 12.21 11.50
N HIS A 7 12.39 12.34 10.64
CA HIS A 7 13.00 13.62 10.26
C HIS A 7 12.21 14.34 9.15
N LEU A 8 11.22 13.69 8.52
CA LEU A 8 10.45 14.26 7.43
C LEU A 8 9.60 15.47 7.86
N PRO A 9 9.15 16.31 6.90
CA PRO A 9 8.16 17.37 7.14
C PRO A 9 6.88 16.84 7.81
N ALA A 10 6.15 17.72 8.48
CA ALA A 10 5.00 17.34 9.31
C ALA A 10 3.93 16.54 8.55
N THR A 11 3.64 16.91 7.29
CA THR A 11 2.68 16.22 6.42
C THR A 11 3.13 14.80 6.10
N ALA A 12 4.36 14.62 5.62
CA ALA A 12 4.93 13.31 5.31
C ALA A 12 5.00 12.40 6.56
N ARG A 13 5.29 12.97 7.74
CA ARG A 13 5.23 12.20 9.01
C ARG A 13 3.81 11.79 9.37
N ALA A 14 2.80 12.62 9.13
CA ALA A 14 1.41 12.27 9.37
C ALA A 14 0.99 11.09 8.49
N ILE A 15 1.36 11.11 7.21
CA ILE A 15 1.15 9.97 6.29
C ILE A 15 1.83 8.71 6.82
N ALA A 16 3.11 8.81 7.21
CA ALA A 16 3.86 7.67 7.74
C ALA A 16 3.19 7.06 8.99
N VAL A 17 2.79 7.90 9.96
CA VAL A 17 2.11 7.45 11.19
C VAL A 17 0.82 6.70 10.85
N THR A 18 -0.01 7.27 10.00
CA THR A 18 -1.31 6.68 9.65
C THR A 18 -1.15 5.40 8.85
N ALA A 19 -0.22 5.36 7.88
CA ALA A 19 0.12 4.16 7.13
C ALA A 19 0.65 3.05 8.05
N THR A 20 1.56 3.38 8.99
CA THR A 20 2.07 2.41 9.97
C THR A 20 0.95 1.86 10.85
N ALA A 21 0.02 2.71 11.31
CA ALA A 21 -1.11 2.27 12.11
C ALA A 21 -1.99 1.27 11.33
N ALA A 22 -2.34 1.59 10.08
CA ALA A 22 -3.19 0.74 9.25
C ALA A 22 -2.54 -0.62 8.91
N VAL A 23 -1.25 -0.60 8.53
CA VAL A 23 -0.50 -1.84 8.23
C VAL A 23 -0.30 -2.69 9.48
N THR A 24 0.00 -2.07 10.62
CA THR A 24 0.13 -2.79 11.90
C THR A 24 -1.18 -3.44 12.31
N ALA A 25 -2.30 -2.73 12.18
CA ALA A 25 -3.63 -3.28 12.45
C ALA A 25 -3.99 -4.43 11.50
N ALA A 26 -3.63 -4.34 10.22
CA ALA A 26 -3.80 -5.42 9.25
C ALA A 26 -2.98 -6.67 9.61
N GLN A 27 -1.71 -6.49 9.99
CA GLN A 27 -0.83 -7.59 10.42
C GLN A 27 -1.36 -8.27 11.69
N ALA A 28 -1.89 -7.49 12.63
CA ALA A 28 -2.50 -7.98 13.86
C ALA A 28 -3.92 -8.55 13.66
N ARG A 29 -4.54 -8.32 12.50
CA ARG A 29 -5.95 -8.59 12.21
C ARG A 29 -6.90 -7.92 13.21
N ASP A 30 -6.54 -6.73 13.67
CA ASP A 30 -7.33 -5.93 14.58
C ASP A 30 -8.33 -5.08 13.79
N GLY A 31 -9.57 -5.55 13.70
CA GLY A 31 -10.61 -4.89 12.91
C GLY A 31 -10.90 -3.46 13.35
N GLN A 32 -10.93 -3.18 14.66
CA GLN A 32 -11.26 -1.86 15.17
C GLN A 32 -10.13 -0.87 14.89
N ALA A 33 -8.88 -1.23 15.25
CA ALA A 33 -7.73 -0.39 14.98
C ALA A 33 -7.55 -0.15 13.47
N TYR A 34 -7.91 -1.15 12.66
CA TYR A 34 -7.87 -1.04 11.21
C TYR A 34 -8.86 0.00 10.69
N ASP A 35 -10.12 -0.07 11.12
CA ASP A 35 -11.18 0.87 10.70
C ASP A 35 -10.83 2.33 11.06
N GLU A 36 -10.29 2.55 12.26
CA GLU A 36 -9.83 3.87 12.69
C GLU A 36 -8.69 4.40 11.82
N ALA A 37 -7.72 3.54 11.50
CA ALA A 37 -6.54 3.94 10.72
C ALA A 37 -6.86 4.21 9.24
N VAL A 38 -7.72 3.42 8.60
CA VAL A 38 -8.06 3.61 7.18
C VAL A 38 -8.90 4.86 6.93
N VAL A 39 -9.69 5.30 7.92
CA VAL A 39 -10.36 6.61 7.86
C VAL A 39 -9.32 7.73 7.79
N GLY A 40 -8.25 7.64 8.56
CA GLY A 40 -7.14 8.61 8.50
C GLY A 40 -6.41 8.59 7.15
N LEU A 41 -6.20 7.42 6.55
CA LEU A 41 -5.55 7.29 5.24
C LEU A 41 -6.34 7.95 4.12
N ALA A 42 -7.67 7.87 4.18
CA ALA A 42 -8.55 8.45 3.16
C ALA A 42 -8.57 10.00 3.17
N VAL A 43 -8.00 10.66 4.19
CA VAL A 43 -8.00 12.12 4.31
C VAL A 43 -6.95 12.78 3.41
N ASP A 44 -5.80 12.15 3.21
CA ASP A 44 -4.69 12.72 2.44
C ASP A 44 -4.45 11.87 1.17
N GLU A 45 -4.72 12.46 0.01
CA GLU A 45 -4.52 11.83 -1.30
C GLU A 45 -3.09 11.36 -1.53
N ARG A 46 -2.09 12.00 -0.89
CA ARG A 46 -0.68 11.58 -0.98
C ARG A 46 -0.43 10.23 -0.32
N CYS A 47 -1.33 9.74 0.55
CA CYS A 47 -1.24 8.38 1.08
C CYS A 47 -1.26 7.34 -0.04
N GLY A 48 -2.04 7.57 -1.11
CA GLY A 48 -2.10 6.68 -2.27
C GLY A 48 -0.77 6.60 -2.99
N LEU A 49 -0.12 7.75 -3.24
CA LEU A 49 1.20 7.81 -3.87
C LEU A 49 2.26 7.07 -3.05
N VAL A 50 2.29 7.30 -1.73
CA VAL A 50 3.27 6.67 -0.82
C VAL A 50 3.05 5.16 -0.74
N LEU A 51 1.81 4.70 -0.51
CA LEU A 51 1.52 3.26 -0.42
C LEU A 51 1.69 2.55 -1.77
N GLY A 52 1.40 3.22 -2.89
CA GLY A 52 1.71 2.71 -4.23
C GLY A 52 3.21 2.52 -4.44
N GLY A 53 4.02 3.49 -4.03
CA GLY A 53 5.49 3.38 -4.06
C GLY A 53 6.01 2.23 -3.20
N VAL A 54 5.45 2.03 -2.00
CA VAL A 54 5.76 0.87 -1.15
C VAL A 54 5.41 -0.45 -1.84
N VAL A 55 4.20 -0.56 -2.41
CA VAL A 55 3.76 -1.78 -3.11
C VAL A 55 4.71 -2.08 -4.27
N ARG A 56 5.10 -1.07 -5.06
CA ARG A 56 6.07 -1.24 -6.14
C ARG A 56 7.39 -1.80 -5.63
N LEU A 57 7.98 -1.19 -4.59
CA LEU A 57 9.24 -1.65 -3.99
C LEU A 57 9.15 -3.09 -3.47
N LEU A 58 8.03 -3.47 -2.85
CA LEU A 58 7.81 -4.83 -2.36
C LEU A 58 7.67 -5.85 -3.51
N LEU A 59 7.00 -5.47 -4.59
CA LEU A 59 6.87 -6.32 -5.78
C LEU A 59 8.22 -6.50 -6.49
N GLU A 60 9.00 -5.44 -6.64
CA GLU A 60 10.34 -5.47 -7.23
C GLU A 60 11.32 -6.32 -6.41
N GLU A 61 11.31 -6.19 -5.09
CA GLU A 61 12.15 -7.00 -4.19
C GLU A 61 11.83 -8.50 -4.29
N SER A 62 10.54 -8.84 -4.44
CA SER A 62 10.10 -10.24 -4.57
C SER A 62 10.29 -10.83 -5.97
N HIS A 63 10.48 -9.98 -6.99
CA HIS A 63 10.57 -10.39 -8.40
C HIS A 63 11.69 -9.63 -9.12
N PRO A 64 12.97 -9.86 -8.77
CA PRO A 64 14.11 -9.12 -9.33
C PRO A 64 14.29 -9.34 -10.84
N ASP A 65 13.79 -10.46 -11.38
CA ASP A 65 13.83 -10.79 -12.80
C ASP A 65 12.62 -10.24 -13.59
N GLY A 66 11.72 -9.53 -12.92
CA GLY A 66 10.49 -8.97 -13.48
C GLY A 66 9.22 -9.70 -13.07
N LEU A 67 8.08 -9.02 -13.20
CA LEU A 67 6.75 -9.52 -12.84
C LEU A 67 6.00 -10.03 -14.06
N THR A 68 5.43 -11.24 -13.94
CA THR A 68 4.50 -11.81 -14.92
C THR A 68 3.05 -11.61 -14.49
N GLY A 69 2.11 -11.81 -15.42
CA GLY A 69 0.68 -11.78 -15.09
C GLY A 69 0.26 -12.87 -14.09
N ASP A 70 0.97 -14.00 -14.04
CA ASP A 70 0.71 -15.07 -13.08
C ASP A 70 1.18 -14.70 -11.67
N ASP A 71 2.29 -13.97 -11.55
CA ASP A 71 2.78 -13.44 -10.27
C ASP A 71 1.76 -12.46 -9.66
N ILE A 72 1.25 -11.54 -10.49
CA ILE A 72 0.19 -10.59 -10.08
C ILE A 72 -1.08 -11.32 -9.66
N ARG A 73 -1.49 -12.35 -10.42
CA ARG A 73 -2.64 -13.19 -10.05
C ARG A 73 -2.43 -13.88 -8.71
N GLN A 74 -1.22 -14.38 -8.45
CA GLN A 74 -0.88 -15.04 -7.19
C GLN A 74 -0.95 -14.08 -6.01
N VAL A 75 -0.34 -12.89 -6.14
CA VAL A 75 -0.39 -11.84 -5.10
C VAL A 75 -1.84 -11.43 -4.81
N LEU A 76 -2.63 -11.14 -5.86
CA LEU A 76 -4.03 -10.78 -5.72
C LEU A 76 -4.83 -11.88 -5.00
N THR A 77 -4.65 -13.12 -5.42
CA THR A 77 -5.38 -14.27 -4.85
C THR A 77 -5.00 -14.45 -3.37
N ARG A 78 -3.71 -14.40 -3.05
CA ARG A 78 -3.20 -14.57 -1.68
C ARG A 78 -3.71 -13.45 -0.76
N CYS A 79 -3.57 -12.19 -1.18
CA CYS A 79 -4.01 -11.02 -0.43
C CYS A 79 -5.52 -11.09 -0.13
N VAL A 80 -6.34 -11.32 -1.16
CA VAL A 80 -7.81 -11.40 -1.00
C VAL A 80 -8.19 -12.57 -0.08
N GLN A 81 -7.63 -13.76 -0.29
CA GLN A 81 -7.93 -14.92 0.55
C GLN A 81 -7.44 -14.77 2.00
N GLY A 82 -6.33 -14.06 2.22
CA GLY A 82 -5.82 -13.77 3.54
C GLY A 82 -6.70 -12.76 4.29
N ALA A 83 -7.07 -11.68 3.61
CA ALA A 83 -7.86 -10.59 4.19
C ALA A 83 -9.32 -11.00 4.45
N THR A 84 -9.94 -11.73 3.53
CA THR A 84 -11.35 -12.18 3.66
C THR A 84 -11.64 -13.06 4.88
N ARG A 85 -10.60 -13.64 5.49
CA ARG A 85 -10.71 -14.44 6.72
C ARG A 85 -11.06 -13.61 7.96
N TRP A 86 -10.83 -12.30 7.92
CA TRP A 86 -11.05 -11.41 9.07
C TRP A 86 -11.74 -10.08 8.68
N ARG A 87 -11.88 -9.80 7.38
CA ARG A 87 -12.60 -8.66 6.81
C ARG A 87 -13.64 -9.15 5.81
N SER A 88 -14.90 -8.75 5.96
CA SER A 88 -15.98 -9.15 5.04
C SER A 88 -16.11 -8.25 3.82
N ASP A 89 -15.44 -7.10 3.82
CA ASP A 89 -15.58 -5.99 2.87
C ASP A 89 -14.40 -5.87 1.88
N VAL A 90 -13.68 -6.98 1.66
CA VAL A 90 -12.55 -7.03 0.73
C VAL A 90 -13.03 -7.23 -0.69
N ASP A 91 -12.71 -6.28 -1.55
CA ASP A 91 -13.01 -6.26 -2.97
C ASP A 91 -11.76 -6.60 -3.80
N PRO A 92 -11.74 -7.73 -4.53
CA PRO A 92 -10.63 -8.11 -5.41
C PRO A 92 -10.34 -7.09 -6.51
N HIS A 93 -11.35 -6.37 -7.00
CA HIS A 93 -11.17 -5.38 -8.05
C HIS A 93 -10.32 -4.20 -7.55
N VAL A 94 -10.56 -3.73 -6.32
CA VAL A 94 -9.75 -2.66 -5.72
C VAL A 94 -8.30 -3.09 -5.52
N VAL A 95 -8.05 -4.35 -5.13
CA VAL A 95 -6.69 -4.89 -5.02
C VAL A 95 -6.01 -4.94 -6.40
N LEU A 96 -6.73 -5.31 -7.45
CA LEU A 96 -6.20 -5.29 -8.82
C LEU A 96 -5.82 -3.88 -9.26
N VAL A 97 -6.67 -2.89 -8.99
CA VAL A 97 -6.41 -1.47 -9.28
C VAL A 97 -5.16 -0.97 -8.55
N LEU A 98 -4.99 -1.33 -7.27
CA LEU A 98 -3.79 -0.98 -6.50
C LEU A 98 -2.51 -1.58 -7.10
N LEU A 99 -2.56 -2.85 -7.52
CA LEU A 99 -1.43 -3.51 -8.18
C LEU A 99 -1.11 -2.84 -9.53
N ALA A 100 -2.12 -2.60 -10.37
CA ALA A 100 -1.95 -1.93 -11.65
C ALA A 100 -1.41 -0.49 -11.50
N GLY A 101 -1.90 0.24 -10.50
CA GLY A 101 -1.44 1.59 -10.17
C GLY A 101 0.02 1.62 -9.71
N ALA A 102 0.42 0.70 -8.83
CA ALA A 102 1.81 0.58 -8.38
C ALA A 102 2.79 0.25 -9.53
N LEU A 103 2.31 -0.45 -10.56
CA LEU A 103 3.07 -0.79 -11.77
C LEU A 103 3.00 0.28 -12.87
N GLY A 104 2.24 1.35 -12.66
CA GLY A 104 2.09 2.43 -13.65
C GLY A 104 1.31 2.02 -14.91
N VAL A 105 0.46 0.99 -14.83
CA VAL A 105 -0.33 0.48 -15.96
C VAL A 105 -1.85 0.70 -15.80
N TYR A 106 -2.28 1.28 -14.68
CA TYR A 106 -3.67 1.64 -14.47
C TYR A 106 -4.01 2.97 -15.14
N ASP A 107 -5.03 2.95 -16.00
CA ASP A 107 -5.63 4.13 -16.60
C ASP A 107 -7.03 4.37 -15.99
N PRO A 108 -7.20 5.37 -15.11
CA PRO A 108 -8.49 5.65 -14.48
C PRO A 108 -9.53 6.21 -15.45
N GLU A 109 -9.13 6.82 -16.57
CA GLU A 109 -10.07 7.34 -17.58
C GLU A 109 -10.69 6.20 -18.40
N GLY A 110 -9.97 5.08 -18.52
CA GLY A 110 -10.43 3.85 -19.16
C GLY A 110 -11.25 2.92 -18.27
N ASP A 111 -11.38 3.24 -16.97
CA ASP A 111 -12.17 2.46 -16.02
C ASP A 111 -13.60 3.01 -15.91
N GLU A 112 -14.61 2.19 -16.19
CA GLU A 112 -16.02 2.59 -16.10
C GLU A 112 -16.48 2.78 -14.64
N SER A 113 -15.76 2.23 -13.66
CA SER A 113 -16.12 2.29 -12.25
C SER A 113 -14.88 2.30 -11.35
N PRO A 114 -14.03 3.35 -11.44
CA PRO A 114 -12.82 3.44 -10.64
C PRO A 114 -13.16 3.44 -9.14
N PRO A 115 -12.41 2.69 -8.31
CA PRO A 115 -12.60 2.72 -6.86
C PRO A 115 -12.43 4.13 -6.28
N ASP A 116 -13.28 4.48 -5.32
CA ASP A 116 -13.11 5.74 -4.60
C ASP A 116 -11.89 5.71 -3.64
N ALA A 117 -11.48 6.88 -3.17
CA ALA A 117 -10.33 7.02 -2.27
C ALA A 117 -10.49 6.23 -0.96
N SER A 118 -11.72 6.04 -0.46
CA SER A 118 -12.00 5.25 0.75
C SER A 118 -11.77 3.77 0.50
N ALA A 119 -12.20 3.26 -0.66
CA ALA A 119 -11.95 1.91 -1.10
C ALA A 119 -10.44 1.66 -1.25
N LEU A 120 -9.71 2.55 -1.93
CA LEU A 120 -8.25 2.44 -2.07
C LEU A 120 -7.56 2.45 -0.70
N ALA A 121 -7.90 3.38 0.18
CA ALA A 121 -7.36 3.48 1.54
C ALA A 121 -7.65 2.24 2.40
N ARG A 122 -8.80 1.59 2.19
CA ARG A 122 -9.17 0.35 2.89
C ARG A 122 -8.44 -0.88 2.39
N HIS A 123 -7.96 -0.90 1.15
CA HIS A 123 -7.33 -2.10 0.56
C HIS A 123 -5.81 -2.02 0.52
N ALA A 124 -5.24 -0.82 0.39
CA ALA A 124 -3.78 -0.65 0.28
C ALA A 124 -3.01 -1.24 1.48
N PRO A 125 -3.42 -1.04 2.75
CA PRO A 125 -2.70 -1.62 3.88
C PRO A 125 -2.81 -3.14 3.96
N LEU A 126 -3.90 -3.75 3.46
CA LEU A 126 -4.04 -5.21 3.37
C LEU A 126 -3.02 -5.79 2.39
N LEU A 127 -2.88 -5.15 1.22
CA LEU A 127 -1.92 -5.55 0.20
C LEU A 127 -0.47 -5.38 0.71
N VAL A 128 -0.17 -4.25 1.35
CA VAL A 128 1.15 -4.02 1.95
C VAL A 128 1.44 -5.05 3.04
N ALA A 129 0.49 -5.36 3.93
CA ALA A 129 0.67 -6.36 4.97
C ALA A 129 0.91 -7.78 4.39
N ASP A 130 0.19 -8.16 3.33
CA ASP A 130 0.38 -9.44 2.63
C ASP A 130 1.76 -9.54 1.97
N LEU A 131 2.19 -8.48 1.28
CA LEU A 131 3.51 -8.45 0.63
C LEU A 131 4.65 -8.46 1.67
N LEU A 132 4.53 -7.68 2.75
CA LEU A 132 5.50 -7.68 3.85
C LEU A 132 5.65 -9.04 4.51
N ALA A 133 4.60 -9.87 4.54
CA ALA A 133 4.69 -11.21 5.10
C ALA A 133 5.65 -12.14 4.32
N THR A 134 6.08 -11.74 3.12
CA THR A 134 7.07 -12.47 2.32
C THR A 134 8.50 -11.94 2.44
N THR A 135 8.71 -10.86 3.20
CA THR A 135 10.03 -10.23 3.36
C THR A 135 10.48 -10.28 4.83
N ASN A 136 11.77 -10.10 5.08
CA ASN A 136 12.33 -9.94 6.43
C ASN A 136 12.63 -8.46 6.76
N VAL A 137 12.19 -7.54 5.91
CA VAL A 137 12.49 -6.11 6.01
C VAL A 137 11.29 -5.40 6.66
N PRO A 138 11.51 -4.52 7.65
CA PRO A 138 10.42 -3.83 8.32
C PRO A 138 9.75 -2.80 7.39
N PHE A 139 8.45 -2.58 7.60
CA PHE A 139 7.68 -1.60 6.84
C PHE A 139 8.28 -0.18 6.85
N ASP A 140 8.90 0.23 7.97
CA ASP A 140 9.55 1.54 8.12
C ASP A 140 10.65 1.79 7.07
N ASP A 141 11.35 0.74 6.62
CA ASP A 141 12.42 0.87 5.63
C ASP A 141 11.83 1.10 4.22
N TYR A 142 10.75 0.39 3.87
CA TYR A 142 10.03 0.63 2.62
C TYR A 142 9.36 2.00 2.59
N LEU A 143 8.79 2.47 3.70
CA LEU A 143 8.27 3.84 3.82
C LEU A 143 9.37 4.88 3.55
N ALA A 144 10.53 4.73 4.19
CA ALA A 144 11.64 5.66 3.99
C ALA A 144 12.13 5.67 2.53
N ALA A 145 12.23 4.50 1.90
CA ALA A 145 12.59 4.37 0.50
C ALA A 145 11.54 5.02 -0.43
N ALA A 146 10.24 4.79 -0.17
CA ALA A 146 9.16 5.40 -0.96
C ALA A 146 9.19 6.93 -0.88
N PHE A 147 9.37 7.52 0.31
CA PHE A 147 9.53 8.97 0.45
C PHE A 147 10.75 9.51 -0.29
N THR A 148 11.88 8.79 -0.23
CA THR A 148 13.12 9.19 -0.92
C THR A 148 12.93 9.19 -2.44
N GLU A 149 12.22 8.21 -2.97
CA GLU A 149 11.93 8.11 -4.40
C GLU A 149 10.97 9.20 -4.87
N ILE A 150 9.92 9.50 -4.10
CA ILE A 150 8.99 10.60 -4.39
C ILE A 150 9.74 11.93 -4.42
N GLU A 151 10.56 12.22 -3.41
CA GLU A 151 11.38 13.44 -3.38
C GLU A 151 12.30 13.53 -4.61
N ARG A 152 12.88 12.39 -5.02
CA ARG A 152 13.75 12.34 -6.20
C ARG A 152 12.98 12.68 -7.47
N THR A 153 11.80 12.09 -7.67
CA THR A 153 10.94 12.37 -8.83
C THR A 153 10.50 13.83 -8.87
N GLU A 154 10.00 14.37 -7.75
CA GLU A 154 9.54 15.77 -7.65
C GLU A 154 10.65 16.81 -7.91
N ARG A 155 11.92 16.43 -7.78
CA ARG A 155 13.08 17.30 -8.09
C ARG A 155 13.54 17.22 -9.55
N GLN A 156 13.11 16.18 -10.27
CA GLN A 156 13.51 15.94 -11.67
C GLN A 156 12.47 16.47 -12.66
N ASP A 157 11.24 16.71 -12.20
CA ASP A 157 10.18 17.44 -12.92
C ASP A 157 10.30 18.96 -12.73
#